data_AF-A0A842XGA9-F1
#
_entry.id   AF-A0A842XGA9-F1
#
_cell.length_a   1.000
_cell.length_b   1.000
_cell.length_c   1.000
_cell.angle_alpha   90.00
_cell.angle_beta   90.00
_cell.angle_gamma   90.00
#
_symmetry.space_group_name_H-M   'P 1'
#
loop_
_entity.id
_entity.type
_entity.pdbx_description
1 polymer ?
#
loop_
_entity_poly.entity_id
_entity_poly.type
_entity_poly.pdbx_seq_one_letter_code
_entity_poly.pdbx_strand_id
1 'polypeptide(L)'
;MGKNVRVKTWEEFKALATEKKPKSIVYIIAQSIPASNLTGLKLILPVEETQYIFTDCAKGNKLRKTGIPVHTDKKGNRFIEDADVKSFLMAQLQREDLQIFSYWTI
;
A
#
# COMPACT_ATOMS: atom_id res chain seq x y z
N MET A 1 -3.55 24.16 2.48
CA MET A 1 -3.62 23.25 1.30
C MET A 1 -2.70 22.09 1.59
N GLY A 2 -3.22 20.87 1.73
CA GLY A 2 -2.39 19.72 2.07
C GLY A 2 -1.41 19.37 0.94
N LYS A 3 -0.15 19.09 1.29
CA LYS A 3 0.91 18.77 0.33
C LYS A 3 0.92 17.26 0.06
N ASN A 4 0.87 16.87 -1.22
CA ASN A 4 1.04 15.47 -1.62
C ASN A 4 2.47 15.23 -2.09
N VAL A 5 3.19 14.32 -1.44
CA VAL A 5 4.58 13.96 -1.77
C VAL A 5 4.60 12.53 -2.28
N ARG A 6 5.10 12.31 -3.51
CA ARG A 6 5.24 10.98 -4.08
C ARG A 6 6.55 10.34 -3.63
N VAL A 7 6.45 9.19 -2.99
CA VAL A 7 7.56 8.37 -2.50
C VAL A 7 7.86 7.27 -3.52
N LYS A 8 9.11 7.15 -3.96
CA LYS A 8 9.45 6.29 -5.11
C LYS A 8 9.81 4.87 -4.71
N THR A 9 10.48 4.68 -3.57
CA THR A 9 10.97 3.38 -3.10
C THR A 9 10.28 2.96 -1.81
N TRP A 10 10.34 1.66 -1.51
CA TRP A 10 9.77 1.14 -0.27
C TRP A 10 10.61 1.59 0.93
N GLU A 11 11.92 1.63 0.77
CA GLU A 11 12.89 2.03 1.79
C GLU A 11 12.68 3.48 2.23
N GLU A 12 12.41 4.38 1.27
CA GLU A 12 12.09 5.79 1.56
C GLU A 12 10.77 5.90 2.34
N PHE A 13 9.75 5.13 1.96
CA PHE A 13 8.48 5.10 2.67
C PHE A 13 8.63 4.58 4.10
N LYS A 14 9.39 3.49 4.27
CA LYS A 14 9.71 2.92 5.58
C LYS A 14 10.47 3.90 6.46
N ALA A 15 11.46 4.59 5.91
CA ALA A 15 12.20 5.62 6.64
C ALA A 15 11.27 6.75 7.14
N LEU A 16 10.38 7.24 6.27
CA LEU A 16 9.38 8.26 6.64
C LEU A 16 8.43 7.76 7.73
N ALA A 17 7.93 6.53 7.64
CA ALA A 17 7.03 5.94 8.63
C ALA A 17 7.71 5.79 10.01
N THR A 18 9.01 5.48 10.03
CA THR A 18 9.80 5.37 11.26
C THR A 18 10.14 6.74 11.84
N GLU A 19 10.56 7.69 11.01
CA GLU A 19 10.97 9.03 11.45
C GLU A 19 9.79 9.86 11.94
N LYS A 20 8.72 9.94 11.14
CA LYS A 20 7.56 10.80 11.42
C LYS A 20 6.57 10.20 12.41
N LYS A 21 6.73 8.91 12.74
CA LYS A 21 5.88 8.14 13.67
C LYS A 21 4.39 8.48 13.56
N PRO A 22 3.77 8.35 12.38
CA PRO A 22 2.36 8.66 12.22
C PRO A 22 1.49 7.70 13.03
N LYS A 23 0.28 8.14 13.33
CA LYS A 23 -0.74 7.33 14.05
C LYS A 23 -1.37 6.27 13.16
N SER A 24 -1.40 6.49 11.85
CA SER A 24 -2.09 5.61 10.92
C SER A 24 -1.42 5.54 9.55
N ILE A 25 -1.62 4.42 8.86
CA ILE A 25 -1.39 4.26 7.42
C ILE A 25 -2.72 3.93 6.76
N VAL A 26 -3.00 4.59 5.63
CA VAL A 26 -4.14 4.27 4.78
C VAL A 26 -3.63 3.57 3.53
N TYR A 27 -4.30 2.50 3.10
CA TYR A 27 -3.98 1.84 1.84
C TYR A 27 -5.20 1.73 0.92
N ILE A 28 -4.93 1.76 -0.37
CA ILE A 28 -5.91 1.58 -1.44
C ILE A 28 -5.40 0.46 -2.34
N ILE A 29 -6.23 -0.55 -2.55
CA ILE A 29 -6.01 -1.58 -3.56
C ILE A 29 -6.72 -1.10 -4.83
N ALA A 30 -5.93 -0.69 -5.82
CA ALA A 30 -6.45 -0.20 -7.09
C ALA A 30 -6.48 -1.33 -8.12
N GLN A 31 -7.59 -1.46 -8.82
CA GLN A 31 -7.70 -2.29 -10.01
C GLN A 31 -7.72 -1.37 -11.25
N SER A 32 -6.93 -1.64 -12.28
CA SER A 32 -7.08 -0.93 -13.56
C SER A 32 -8.29 -1.41 -14.32
N ILE A 33 -8.83 -0.56 -15.20
CA ILE A 33 -9.74 -0.98 -16.26
C ILE A 33 -8.93 -1.22 -17.55
N PRO A 34 -9.08 -2.37 -18.25
CA PRO A 34 -9.93 -3.51 -17.90
C PRO A 34 -9.41 -4.27 -16.67
N ALA A 35 -10.34 -4.72 -15.82
CA ALA A 35 -10.17 -5.26 -14.46
C ALA A 35 -9.30 -6.53 -14.32
N SER A 36 -8.63 -6.97 -15.39
CA SER A 36 -7.96 -8.26 -15.45
C SER A 36 -6.47 -8.21 -15.11
N ASN A 37 -5.77 -7.07 -15.26
CA ASN A 37 -4.31 -7.12 -15.38
C ASN A 37 -3.46 -6.16 -14.53
N LEU A 38 -4.00 -5.05 -13.99
CA LEU A 38 -3.22 -4.20 -13.07
C LEU A 38 -3.88 -4.19 -11.70
N THR A 39 -3.33 -5.00 -10.82
CA THR A 39 -3.53 -4.89 -9.38
C THR A 39 -2.41 -3.99 -8.84
N GLY A 40 -2.77 -2.88 -8.22
CA GLY A 40 -1.85 -1.92 -7.64
C GLY A 40 -2.17 -1.64 -6.18
N LEU A 41 -1.14 -1.29 -5.42
CA LEU A 41 -1.26 -0.87 -4.04
C LEU A 41 -0.77 0.57 -3.92
N LYS A 42 -1.60 1.41 -3.33
CA LYS A 42 -1.22 2.76 -2.91
C LYS A 42 -1.22 2.81 -1.41
N LEU A 43 -0.08 3.19 -0.82
CA LEU A 43 0.05 3.45 0.61
C LEU A 43 0.13 4.96 0.82
N ILE A 44 -0.60 5.45 1.81
CA ILE A 44 -0.71 6.86 2.14
C ILE A 44 -0.33 7.00 3.61
N LEU A 45 0.69 7.82 3.84
CA LEU A 45 1.19 8.18 5.16
C LEU A 45 0.76 9.63 5.46
N PRO A 46 -0.33 9.84 6.22
CA PRO A 46 -0.72 11.17 6.65
C PRO A 46 0.20 11.64 7.78
N VAL A 47 0.91 12.75 7.55
CA VAL A 47 1.78 13.41 8.54
C VAL A 47 1.44 14.90 8.52
N GLU A 48 0.75 15.38 9.56
CA GLU A 48 0.29 16.78 9.68
C GLU A 48 -0.48 17.21 8.41
N GLU A 49 0.02 18.22 7.69
CA GLU A 49 -0.57 18.72 6.44
C GLU A 49 0.02 18.05 5.17
N THR A 50 0.86 17.02 5.32
CA THR A 50 1.52 16.34 4.21
C THR A 50 1.08 14.87 4.10
N GLN A 51 0.74 14.43 2.89
CA GLN A 51 0.50 13.02 2.59
C GLN A 51 1.66 12.47 1.77
N TYR A 52 2.37 11.49 2.31
CA TYR A 52 3.38 10.76 1.57
C TYR A 52 2.73 9.55 0.91
N ILE A 53 2.83 9.49 -0.41
CA ILE A 53 2.12 8.53 -1.24
C ILE A 53 3.15 7.60 -1.89
N PHE A 54 3.12 6.34 -1.49
CA PHE A 54 3.85 5.27 -2.15
C PHE A 54 2.91 4.47 -3.06
N THR A 55 3.39 4.09 -4.23
CA THR A 55 2.62 3.27 -5.17
C THR A 55 3.47 2.12 -5.67
N ASP A 56 2.86 0.94 -5.66
CA ASP A 56 3.41 -0.29 -6.16
C ASP A 56 2.43 -0.99 -7.10
N CYS A 57 2.95 -1.60 -8.15
CA CYS A 57 2.16 -2.25 -9.19
C CYS A 57 2.59 -3.71 -9.29
N ALA A 58 1.64 -4.58 -9.60
CA ALA A 58 1.93 -5.99 -9.85
C ALA A 58 2.94 -6.19 -10.99
N LYS A 59 3.83 -7.17 -10.81
CA LYS A 59 4.69 -7.74 -11.85
C LYS A 59 4.69 -9.26 -11.64
N GLY A 60 4.03 -10.00 -12.53
CA GLY A 60 3.76 -11.43 -12.30
C GLY A 60 2.79 -11.61 -11.13
N ASN A 61 3.04 -12.59 -10.26
CA ASN A 61 2.17 -12.95 -9.12
C ASN A 61 2.49 -12.18 -7.82
N LYS A 62 3.16 -11.03 -7.90
CA LYS A 62 3.50 -10.20 -6.74
C LYS A 62 3.62 -8.72 -7.11
N LEU A 63 3.54 -7.85 -6.12
CA LEU A 63 3.86 -6.44 -6.25
C LEU A 63 5.36 -6.25 -6.46
N ARG A 64 5.73 -5.33 -7.37
CA ARG A 64 7.11 -5.21 -7.87
C ARG A 64 8.09 -4.72 -6.80
N LYS A 65 7.69 -3.82 -5.91
CA LYS A 65 8.58 -3.17 -4.93
C LYS A 65 8.49 -3.79 -3.54
N THR A 66 7.29 -4.17 -3.12
CA THR A 66 7.00 -4.72 -1.79
C THR A 66 7.04 -6.24 -1.75
N GLY A 67 6.86 -6.90 -2.90
CA GLY A 67 6.82 -8.36 -2.97
C GLY A 67 5.52 -8.98 -2.42
N ILE A 68 4.54 -8.18 -2.01
CA ILE A 68 3.22 -8.65 -1.56
C ILE A 68 2.60 -9.54 -2.67
N PRO A 69 2.09 -10.73 -2.33
CA PRO A 69 1.51 -11.63 -3.31
C PRO A 69 0.28 -11.02 -3.99
N VAL A 70 0.10 -11.38 -5.26
CA VAL A 70 -1.10 -11.10 -6.05
C VAL A 70 -1.73 -12.44 -6.36
N HIS A 71 -2.93 -12.65 -5.84
CA HIS A 71 -3.70 -13.87 -5.96
C HIS A 71 -4.57 -13.85 -7.21
N THR A 72 -5.02 -15.03 -7.63
CA THR A 72 -5.93 -15.21 -8.76
C THR A 72 -7.09 -16.09 -8.31
N ASP A 73 -8.32 -15.61 -8.49
CA ASP A 73 -9.51 -16.39 -8.15
C ASP A 73 -9.82 -17.45 -9.24
N LYS A 74 -10.83 -18.29 -9.00
CA LYS A 74 -11.27 -19.33 -9.96
C LYS A 74 -11.76 -18.77 -11.30
N LYS A 75 -12.11 -17.48 -11.36
CA LYS A 75 -12.57 -16.78 -12.56
C LYS A 75 -11.41 -16.07 -13.29
N GLY A 76 -10.18 -16.18 -12.80
CA GLY A 76 -9.01 -15.52 -13.36
C GLY A 76 -8.83 -14.07 -12.92
N ASN A 77 -9.63 -13.57 -11.96
CA ASN A 77 -9.50 -12.21 -11.47
C ASN A 77 -8.32 -12.11 -10.51
N ARG A 78 -7.52 -11.06 -10.68
CA ARG A 78 -6.32 -10.82 -9.90
C ARG A 78 -6.57 -9.83 -8.77
N PHE A 79 -6.22 -10.21 -7.54
CA PHE A 79 -6.48 -9.41 -6.35
C PHE A 79 -5.33 -9.46 -5.35
N ILE A 80 -5.30 -8.48 -4.45
CA ILE A 80 -4.43 -8.46 -3.27
C ILE A 80 -5.35 -8.66 -2.07
N GLU A 81 -4.97 -9.51 -1.13
CA GLU A 81 -5.72 -9.65 0.11
C GLU A 81 -5.35 -8.56 1.11
N ASP A 82 -6.35 -8.02 1.80
CA ASP A 82 -6.14 -7.09 2.92
C ASP A 82 -5.21 -7.68 3.98
N ALA A 83 -5.30 -8.99 4.21
CA ALA A 83 -4.47 -9.70 5.19
C ALA A 83 -2.97 -9.63 4.83
N ASP A 84 -2.62 -9.77 3.56
CA ASP A 84 -1.23 -9.68 3.10
C ASP A 84 -0.67 -8.28 3.27
N VAL A 85 -1.46 -7.25 2.95
CA VAL A 85 -1.06 -5.85 3.11
C VAL A 85 -0.80 -5.55 4.59
N LYS A 86 -1.73 -5.91 5.48
CA LYS A 86 -1.60 -5.70 6.92
C LYS A 86 -0.39 -6.44 7.48
N SER A 87 -0.22 -7.71 7.12
CA SER A 87 0.88 -8.54 7.60
C SER A 87 2.24 -8.00 7.14
N PHE A 88 2.33 -7.58 5.87
CA PHE A 88 3.52 -6.93 5.34
C PHE A 88 3.86 -5.65 6.10
N LEU A 89 2.88 -4.74 6.29
CA LEU A 89 3.12 -3.48 7.00
C LEU A 89 3.52 -3.71 8.46
N MET A 90 2.85 -4.61 9.17
CA MET A 90 3.19 -4.95 10.56
C MET A 90 4.60 -5.55 10.66
N ALA A 91 4.94 -6.52 9.80
CA ALA A 91 6.25 -7.17 9.80
C ALA A 91 7.38 -6.20 9.44
N GLN A 92 7.15 -5.29 8.50
CA GLN A 92 8.18 -4.39 8.01
C GLN A 92 8.38 -3.16 8.88
N LEU A 93 7.32 -2.62 9.48
CA LEU A 93 7.36 -1.40 10.30
C LEU A 93 7.58 -1.72 11.78
N GLN A 94 7.21 -2.92 12.23
CA GLN A 94 7.36 -3.37 13.63
C GLN A 94 6.77 -2.37 14.64
N ARG A 95 5.62 -1.79 14.30
CA ARG A 95 4.90 -0.81 15.13
C ARG A 95 3.52 -1.32 15.49
N GLU A 96 3.36 -1.66 16.77
CA GLU A 96 2.10 -2.15 17.34
C GLU A 96 1.07 -1.04 17.53
N ASP A 97 1.52 0.21 17.63
CA ASP A 97 0.69 1.39 17.84
C ASP A 97 0.15 2.01 16.54
N LEU A 98 0.47 1.40 15.39
CA LEU A 98 0.10 1.89 14.08
C LEU A 98 -1.27 1.36 13.64
N GLN A 99 -2.21 2.27 13.39
CA GLN A 99 -3.51 1.90 12.82
C GLN A 99 -3.43 1.74 11.30
N ILE A 100 -3.95 0.64 10.75
CA ILE A 100 -3.90 0.37 9.31
C ILE A 100 -5.32 0.28 8.77
N PHE A 101 -5.68 1.22 7.88
CA PHE A 101 -7.02 1.33 7.31
C PHE A 101 -7.02 1.06 5.80
N SER A 102 -7.95 0.22 5.34
CA SER A 102 -8.30 0.17 3.92
C SER A 102 -9.22 1.33 3.57
N TYR A 103 -8.95 1.95 2.43
CA TYR A 103 -9.86 2.93 1.83
C TYR A 103 -10.40 2.36 0.51
N TRP A 104 -11.70 2.08 0.51
CA TRP A 104 -12.43 1.64 -0.67
C TRP A 104 -13.08 2.86 -1.33
N THR A 105 -12.75 3.13 -2.59
CA THR A 105 -13.57 4.04 -3.41
C THR A 105 -14.71 3.21 -3.99
N ILE A 106 -15.93 3.48 -3.51
CA ILE A 106 -17.20 2.94 -4.04
C ILE A 106 -17.43 3.46 -5.45
#